data_AF-A0A7X4DX48-F1
#
_entry.id   AF-A0A7X4DX48-F1
#
_cell.length_a   1.000
_cell.length_b   1.000
_cell.length_c   1.000
_cell.angle_alpha   90.00
_cell.angle_beta   90.00
_cell.angle_gamma   90.00
#
_symmetry.space_group_name_H-M   'P 1'
#
loop_
_entity.id
_entity.type
_entity.pdbx_description
1 polymer ?
#
loop_
_entity_poly.entity_id
_entity_poly.type
_entity_poly.pdbx_seq_one_letter_code
_entity_poly.pdbx_strand_id
1 'polypeptide(L)'
;MPRVSYSLDTFRGDIFGGITSAVVGLPIALAFGVASGLGAAAGLYGAIAVGFFAAVFGGTRSQISGPTAPTSVAMAVIFTVHA
;
A
#
# COMPACT_ATOMS: atom_id res chain seq x y z
N MET A 1 -10.35 11.67 20.54
CA MET A 1 -10.99 11.01 19.38
C MET A 1 -12.25 10.31 19.85
N PRO A 2 -13.40 10.46 19.17
CA PRO A 2 -14.62 9.74 19.53
C PRO A 2 -14.38 8.23 19.46
N ARG A 3 -14.82 7.49 20.49
CA ARG A 3 -14.90 6.03 20.45
C ARG A 3 -16.00 5.65 19.47
N VAL A 4 -15.62 5.38 18.23
CA VAL A 4 -16.54 4.82 17.24
C VAL A 4 -16.86 3.41 17.71
N SER A 5 -18.10 3.16 18.12
CA SER A 5 -18.61 1.80 18.29
C SER A 5 -18.54 1.12 16.93
N TYR A 6 -17.74 0.07 16.83
CA TYR A 6 -17.55 -0.66 15.58
C TYR A 6 -18.83 -1.46 15.28
N SER A 7 -19.62 -0.99 14.32
CA SER A 7 -20.89 -1.62 13.91
C SER A 7 -20.65 -2.66 12.81
N LEU A 8 -21.60 -3.58 12.63
CA LEU A 8 -21.66 -4.47 11.47
C LEU A 8 -21.69 -3.69 10.14
N ASP A 9 -22.25 -2.47 10.14
CA ASP A 9 -22.26 -1.61 8.96
C ASP A 9 -20.87 -1.07 8.63
N THR A 10 -20.08 -0.73 9.65
CA THR A 10 -18.68 -0.31 9.48
C THR A 10 -17.83 -1.47 8.97
N PHE A 11 -18.03 -2.67 9.51
CA PHE A 11 -17.31 -3.87 9.05
C PHE A 11 -17.59 -4.18 7.57
N ARG A 12 -18.86 -4.09 7.14
CA ARG A 12 -19.22 -4.23 5.73
C ARG A 12 -18.54 -3.16 4.88
N GLY A 13 -18.56 -1.90 5.33
CA GLY A 13 -17.89 -0.78 4.66
C GLY A 13 -16.38 -1.00 4.50
N ASP A 14 -15.72 -1.50 5.55
CA ASP A 14 -14.27 -1.76 5.54
C ASP A 14 -13.91 -2.91 4.58
N ILE A 15 -14.73 -3.95 4.48
CA ILE A 15 -14.52 -5.03 3.49
C ILE A 15 -14.63 -4.50 2.06
N PHE A 16 -15.72 -3.80 1.73
CA PHE A 16 -15.89 -3.26 0.38
C PHE A 16 -14.81 -2.24 0.04
N GLY A 17 -14.49 -1.34 0.97
CA GLY A 17 -13.40 -0.36 0.83
C GLY A 17 -12.04 -1.03 0.63
N GLY A 18 -11.75 -2.09 1.38
CA GLY A 18 -10.53 -2.91 1.24
C GLY A 18 -10.42 -3.58 -0.13
N ILE A 19 -11.50 -4.19 -0.62
CA ILE A 19 -11.52 -4.83 -1.94
C ILE A 19 -11.34 -3.79 -3.06
N THR A 20 -12.09 -2.69 -3.01
CA THR A 20 -12.00 -1.63 -4.02
C THR A 20 -10.59 -1.02 -4.05
N SER A 21 -10.01 -0.75 -2.87
CA SER A 21 -8.65 -0.22 -2.79
C SER A 21 -7.59 -1.21 -3.26
N ALA A 22 -7.76 -2.52 -3.01
CA ALA A 22 -6.87 -3.54 -3.53
C ALA A 22 -6.90 -3.60 -5.08
N VAL A 23 -8.08 -3.52 -5.69
CA VAL A 23 -8.24 -3.52 -7.15
C VAL A 23 -7.55 -2.30 -7.78
N VAL A 24 -7.68 -1.13 -7.17
CA VAL A 24 -7.02 0.10 -7.65
C VAL A 24 -5.51 0.10 -7.35
N GLY A 25 -5.12 -0.44 -6.19
CA GLY A 25 -3.73 -0.46 -5.72
C GLY A 25 -2.84 -1.47 -6.43
N LEU A 26 -3.40 -2.59 -6.90
CA LEU A 26 -2.65 -3.65 -7.59
C LEU A 26 -1.88 -3.15 -8.82
N PRO A 27 -2.50 -2.47 -9.82
CA PRO A 27 -1.76 -1.98 -10.98
C PRO A 27 -0.72 -0.91 -10.60
N ILE A 28 -1.02 -0.07 -9.60
CA ILE A 28 -0.12 0.98 -9.12
C ILE A 28 1.14 0.35 -8.48
N ALA A 29 0.95 -0.68 -7.65
CA ALA A 29 2.04 -1.40 -7.01
C ALA A 29 2.97 -2.08 -8.02
N LEU A 30 2.41 -2.75 -9.03
CA LEU A 30 3.20 -3.39 -10.08
C LEU A 30 3.98 -2.36 -10.91
N ALA A 31 3.33 -1.24 -11.29
CA ALA A 31 3.95 -0.17 -12.05
C ALA A 31 5.14 0.44 -11.28
N PHE A 32 4.95 0.72 -9.99
CA PHE A 32 6.01 1.27 -9.14
C PHE A 32 7.13 0.27 -8.84
N GLY A 33 6.83 -1.02 -8.72
CA GLY A 33 7.84 -2.07 -8.65
C GLY A 33 8.75 -2.09 -9.89
N VAL A 34 8.17 -2.05 -11.09
CA VAL A 34 8.94 -1.98 -12.35
C VAL A 34 9.72 -0.65 -12.45
N ALA A 35 9.08 0.48 -12.13
CA ALA A 35 9.73 1.80 -12.19
C ALA A 35 10.91 1.94 -11.21
N SER A 36 10.90 1.18 -10.10
CA SER A 36 12.01 1.14 -9.13
C SER A 36 13.25 0.38 -9.60
N GLY A 37 13.18 -0.35 -10.72
CA GLY A 37 14.25 -1.25 -11.19
C GLY A 37 14.27 -2.63 -10.53
N LEU A 38 13.51 -2.84 -9.44
CA LEU A 38 13.44 -4.12 -8.71
C LEU A 38 12.44 -5.13 -9.29
N GLY A 39 11.58 -4.69 -10.21
CA GLY A 39 10.58 -5.52 -10.87
C GLY A 39 9.21 -5.54 -10.18
N ALA A 40 8.22 -6.06 -10.90
CA ALA A 40 6.81 -6.03 -10.48
C ALA A 40 6.54 -6.78 -9.16
N ALA A 41 7.25 -7.91 -8.94
CA ALA A 41 7.11 -8.70 -7.74
C ALA A 41 7.49 -7.91 -6.48
N ALA A 42 8.58 -7.12 -6.54
CA ALA A 42 9.00 -6.28 -5.41
C ALA A 42 7.95 -5.22 -5.06
N GLY A 43 7.31 -4.62 -6.07
CA GLY A 43 6.19 -3.70 -5.88
C GLY A 43 4.98 -4.35 -5.22
N LEU A 44 4.62 -5.57 -5.65
CA LEU A 44 3.51 -6.33 -5.07
C LEU A 44 3.77 -6.71 -3.61
N TYR A 45 4.94 -7.29 -3.31
CA TYR A 45 5.32 -7.63 -1.94
C TYR A 45 5.43 -6.40 -1.05
N GLY A 46 5.98 -5.29 -1.57
CA GLY A 46 6.03 -4.01 -0.88
C GLY A 46 4.64 -3.49 -0.52
N ALA A 47 3.67 -3.55 -1.44
CA ALA A 47 2.29 -3.14 -1.19
C ALA A 47 1.62 -3.98 -0.10
N ILE A 48 1.79 -5.30 -0.15
CA ILE A 48 1.22 -6.22 0.85
C ILE A 48 1.81 -5.96 2.23
N ALA A 49 3.15 -5.94 2.33
CA ALA A 49 3.84 -5.77 3.60
C ALA A 49 3.56 -4.40 4.21
N VAL A 50 3.77 -3.32 3.45
CA VAL A 50 3.55 -1.95 3.92
C VAL A 50 2.08 -1.73 4.26
N GLY A 51 1.15 -2.20 3.43
CA GLY A 51 -0.28 -2.09 3.68
C GLY A 51 -0.69 -2.79 4.99
N PHE A 52 -0.21 -4.02 5.22
CA PHE A 52 -0.49 -4.77 6.44
C PHE A 52 0.06 -4.08 7.69
N PHE A 53 1.36 -3.77 7.70
CA PHE A 53 2.00 -3.17 8.88
C PHE A 53 1.46 -1.77 9.17
N ALA A 54 1.22 -0.94 8.14
CA ALA A 54 0.63 0.36 8.33
C ALA A 54 -0.82 0.30 8.82
N ALA A 55 -1.61 -0.71 8.40
CA ALA A 55 -2.98 -0.88 8.89
C ALA A 55 -3.01 -1.30 10.38
N VAL A 56 -2.08 -2.15 10.82
CA VAL A 56 -2.01 -2.62 12.21
C VAL A 56 -1.41 -1.57 13.16
N PHE A 57 -0.35 -0.88 12.72
CA PHE A 57 0.44 0.03 13.58
C PHE A 57 0.23 1.52 13.29
N GLY A 58 -0.58 1.86 12.27
CA GLY A 58 -0.82 3.25 11.86
C GLY A 58 -1.82 4.01 12.74
N GLY A 59 -1.87 5.33 12.55
CA GLY A 59 -2.74 6.23 13.32
C GLY A 59 -4.06 6.62 12.63
N THR A 60 -4.26 6.23 11.36
CA THR A 60 -5.35 6.71 10.51
C THR A 60 -6.21 5.54 10.02
N ARG A 61 -7.48 5.52 10.44
CA ARG A 61 -8.41 4.40 10.16
C ARG A 61 -8.63 4.08 8.68
N SER A 62 -8.62 5.09 7.81
CA SER A 62 -8.90 4.94 6.38
C SER A 62 -7.65 5.06 5.49
N GLN A 63 -6.45 5.04 6.08
CA GLN A 63 -5.21 5.18 5.32
C GLN A 63 -4.87 3.88 4.60
N ILE A 64 -4.68 3.98 3.29
CA ILE A 64 -4.14 2.92 2.46
C ILE A 64 -2.65 3.19 2.25
N SER A 65 -1.81 2.22 2.58
CA SER A 65 -0.35 2.36 2.48
C SER A 65 0.22 1.35 1.49
N GLY A 66 1.27 1.74 0.78
CA GLY A 66 1.91 0.93 -0.25
C GLY A 66 3.06 1.67 -0.94
N PRO A 67 3.65 1.11 -2.00
CA PRO A 67 4.67 1.77 -2.81
C PRO A 67 4.10 3.04 -3.46
N THR A 68 4.89 4.10 -3.46
CA THR A 68 4.52 5.43 -3.97
C THR A 68 5.59 5.95 -4.93
N ALA A 69 5.27 6.99 -5.71
CA ALA A 69 6.24 7.57 -6.63
C ALA A 69 7.55 8.02 -5.93
N PRO A 70 7.55 8.73 -4.78
CA PRO A 70 8.80 9.14 -4.13
C PRO A 70 9.68 7.98 -3.69
N THR A 71 9.07 6.93 -3.11
CA THR A 71 9.80 5.75 -2.64
C THR A 71 10.36 4.93 -3.80
N SER A 72 9.61 4.82 -4.90
CA SER A 72 10.03 4.12 -6.11
C SER A 72 11.17 4.84 -6.83
N VAL A 73 11.11 6.16 -6.92
CA VAL A 73 12.18 6.98 -7.51
C VAL A 73 13.45 6.91 -6.66
N ALA A 74 13.34 7.02 -5.33
CA ALA A 74 14.49 6.87 -4.45
C ALA A 74 15.16 5.50 -4.64
N MET A 75 14.36 4.43 -4.73
CA MET A 75 14.89 3.08 -4.95
C MET A 75 15.50 2.90 -6.35
N ALA A 76 14.91 3.50 -7.39
CA ALA A 76 15.47 3.51 -8.73
C ALA A 76 16.86 4.16 -8.75
N VAL A 77 17.03 5.29 -8.06
CA VAL A 77 18.34 5.96 -7.93
C VAL A 77 19.34 5.06 -7.21
N ILE A 78 18.94 4.48 -6.06
CA ILE A 78 19.82 3.58 -5.29
C ILE A 78 20.25 2.38 -6.13
N PHE A 79 19.30 1.73 -6.81
CA PHE A 79 19.55 0.58 -7.67
C PHE A 79 20.46 0.93 -8.84
N THR A 80 20.22 2.05 -9.51
CA THR A 80 21.08 2.53 -10.62
C THR A 80 22.53 2.80 -10.17
N VAL A 81 22.74 3.22 -8.92
CA VAL A 81 24.09 3.55 -8.40
C VAL A 81 24.82 2.32 -7.84
N HIS A 82 24.11 1.26 -7.41
CA HIS A 82 24.69 0.16 -6.63
C HIS A 82 24.44 -1.26 -7.16
N ALA A 83 23.68 -1.42 -8.25
CA ALA A 83 23.43 -2.71 -8.90
C ALA A 83 24.12 -2.76 -10.28
#